data_AF-A0A2G9WVI5-F1
#
_entry.id   AF-A0A2G9WVI5-F1
#
_cell.length_a   1.000
_cell.length_b   1.000
_cell.length_c   1.000
_cell.angle_alpha   90.00
_cell.angle_beta   90.00
_cell.angle_gamma   90.00
#
_symmetry.space_group_name_H-M   'P 1'
#
loop_
_entity.id
_entity.type
_entity.pdbx_description
1 polymer ?
#
loop_
_entity_poly.entity_id
_entity_poly.type
_entity_poly.pdbx_seq_one_letter_code
_entity_poly.pdbx_strand_id
1 'polypeptide(L)'
;MIGAAAFPLRRWATPLVIGAFLLMAVTGILMFFEIDVGLVAVAHQWFSWIFLIGAGGHVVLNVRSFRNHLKSLWGRMGIAAGAALTIAALFSWGQITGPQIKRPIEAALVEAPIAALAAVTRNAPDTLIDRLAGQGIAADGGDSIRDIALRSGVDENRLLATVFFLD
;
A
#
# COMPACT_ATOMS: atom_id res chain seq x y z
N MET A 1 33.28 12.42 26.59
CA MET A 1 32.81 11.05 26.29
C MET A 1 31.38 10.93 26.79
N ILE A 2 30.39 11.10 25.92
CA ILE A 2 28.98 10.94 26.27
C ILE A 2 28.69 9.43 26.20
N GLY A 3 28.57 8.80 27.36
CA GLY A 3 28.09 7.42 27.44
C GLY A 3 26.65 7.39 26.99
N ALA A 4 26.41 6.92 25.77
CA ALA A 4 25.07 6.60 25.31
C ALA A 4 24.52 5.55 26.29
N ALA A 5 23.51 5.94 27.07
CA ALA A 5 22.72 5.00 27.85
C ALA A 5 22.26 3.92 26.87
N ALA A 6 22.80 2.72 27.02
CA ALA A 6 22.36 1.56 26.27
C ALA A 6 20.92 1.29 26.70
N PHE A 7 19.95 1.94 26.04
CA PHE A 7 18.55 1.52 26.06
C PHE A 7 18.58 0.01 25.92
N PRO A 8 18.02 -0.78 26.87
CA PRO A 8 18.17 -2.22 26.85
C PRO A 8 17.39 -2.75 25.65
N LEU A 9 18.06 -2.78 24.50
CA LEU A 9 17.51 -3.14 23.20
C LEU A 9 16.85 -4.53 23.26
N ARG A 10 17.37 -5.39 24.16
CA ARG A 10 16.82 -6.71 24.50
C ARG A 10 15.44 -6.68 25.16
N ARG A 11 15.09 -5.66 25.95
CA ARG A 11 13.79 -5.56 26.64
C ARG A 11 12.65 -5.15 25.72
N TRP A 12 12.95 -4.51 24.58
CA TRP A 12 11.92 -3.99 23.69
C TRP A 12 11.84 -4.72 22.34
N ALA A 13 12.96 -5.25 21.82
CA ALA A 13 12.99 -5.89 20.50
C ALA A 13 12.05 -7.09 20.39
N THR A 14 12.07 -8.02 21.36
CA THR A 14 11.20 -9.21 21.32
C THR A 14 9.71 -8.89 21.43
N PRO A 15 9.21 -8.10 22.42
CA PRO A 15 7.80 -7.76 22.48
C PRO A 15 7.35 -6.90 21.27
N LEU A 16 8.23 -6.04 20.74
CA LEU A 16 7.96 -5.30 19.51
C LEU A 16 7.76 -6.24 18.32
N VAL A 17 8.65 -7.23 18.13
CA VAL A 17 8.51 -8.22 17.05
C VAL A 17 7.24 -9.03 17.22
N ILE A 18 6.86 -9.43 18.45
CA ILE A 18 5.62 -10.18 18.69
C ILE A 18 4.39 -9.35 18.33
N GLY A 19 4.30 -8.11 18.83
CA GLY A 19 3.16 -7.23 18.55
C GLY A 19 3.05 -6.88 17.06
N ALA A 20 4.18 -6.54 16.44
CA ALA A 20 4.23 -6.26 15.01
C ALA A 20 3.91 -7.51 14.18
N PHE A 21 4.39 -8.71 14.56
CA PHE A 21 4.04 -9.96 13.87
C PHE A 21 2.54 -10.21 13.89
N LEU A 22 1.87 -10.03 15.04
CA LEU A 22 0.41 -10.19 15.14
C LEU A 22 -0.32 -9.21 14.23
N LEU A 23 0.06 -7.93 14.25
CA LEU A 23 -0.51 -6.92 13.37
C LEU A 23 -0.33 -7.30 11.90
N MET A 24 0.89 -7.67 11.50
CA MET A 24 1.22 -8.05 10.13
C MET A 24 0.47 -9.31 9.67
N ALA A 25 0.37 -10.33 10.53
CA ALA A 25 -0.31 -11.58 10.21
C ALA A 25 -1.82 -11.37 10.04
N VAL A 26 -2.47 -10.66 10.97
CA VAL A 26 -3.91 -10.41 10.91
C VAL A 26 -4.24 -9.55 9.68
N THR A 27 -3.54 -8.43 9.50
CA THR A 27 -3.78 -7.54 8.34
C THR A 27 -3.48 -8.24 7.01
N GLY A 28 -2.43 -9.07 6.94
CA GLY A 28 -2.12 -9.85 5.75
C GLY A 28 -3.20 -10.88 5.40
N ILE A 29 -3.77 -11.56 6.39
CA ILE A 29 -4.90 -12.49 6.19
C ILE A 29 -6.15 -11.73 5.72
N LEU A 30 -6.46 -10.58 6.34
CA LEU A 30 -7.59 -9.76 5.93
C LEU A 30 -7.46 -9.29 4.47
N MET A 31 -6.29 -8.79 4.09
CA MET A 31 -6.01 -8.38 2.71
C MET A 31 -6.09 -9.56 1.71
N PHE A 32 -5.69 -10.77 2.12
CA PHE A 32 -5.81 -11.95 1.27
C PHE A 32 -7.27 -12.28 0.91
N PHE A 33 -8.20 -12.07 1.84
CA PHE A 33 -9.64 -12.24 1.61
C PHE A 33 -10.33 -10.98 1.08
N GLU A 34 -9.56 -9.97 0.63
CA GLU A 34 -10.07 -8.68 0.17
C GLU A 34 -10.91 -7.91 1.21
N ILE A 35 -10.70 -8.19 2.50
CA ILE A 35 -11.33 -7.49 3.62
C ILE A 35 -10.47 -6.26 3.95
N ASP A 36 -10.47 -5.28 3.05
CA ASP A 36 -9.70 -4.04 3.18
C ASP A 36 -10.56 -2.88 3.67
N VAL A 37 -11.12 -3.04 4.88
CA VAL A 37 -11.94 -2.01 5.52
C VAL A 37 -11.08 -0.97 6.23
N GLY A 38 -11.42 0.31 6.03
CA GLY A 38 -10.75 1.41 6.72
C GLY A 38 -9.25 1.50 6.40
N LEU A 39 -8.41 1.29 7.42
CA LEU A 39 -6.96 1.49 7.32
C LEU A 39 -6.15 0.17 7.33
N VAL A 40 -6.77 -0.98 7.00
CA VAL A 40 -6.09 -2.29 7.04
C VAL A 40 -4.85 -2.31 6.13
N ALA A 41 -4.97 -1.99 4.84
CA ALA A 41 -3.82 -1.93 3.94
C ALA A 41 -2.78 -0.87 4.36
N VAL A 42 -3.24 0.30 4.82
CA VAL A 42 -2.35 1.37 5.30
C VAL A 42 -1.54 0.87 6.50
N ALA A 43 -2.19 0.23 7.47
CA ALA A 43 -1.52 -0.33 8.62
C ALA A 43 -0.50 -1.41 8.21
N HIS A 44 -0.87 -2.34 7.33
CA HIS A 44 0.03 -3.37 6.85
C HIS A 44 1.29 -2.77 6.22
N GLN A 45 1.13 -1.81 5.31
CA GLN A 45 2.24 -1.19 4.60
C GLN A 45 3.16 -0.39 5.53
N TRP A 46 2.61 0.46 6.40
CA TRP A 46 3.42 1.34 7.24
C TRP A 46 4.03 0.62 8.45
N PHE A 47 3.28 -0.26 9.11
CA PHE A 47 3.82 -1.04 10.23
C PHE A 47 4.77 -2.15 9.79
N SER A 48 4.83 -2.51 8.49
CA SER A 48 5.89 -3.36 7.94
C SER A 48 7.29 -2.82 8.24
N TRP A 49 7.47 -1.49 8.21
CA TRP A 49 8.76 -0.87 8.55
C TRP A 49 9.14 -1.09 10.01
N ILE A 50 8.16 -0.95 10.92
CA ILE A 50 8.36 -1.20 12.35
C ILE A 50 8.71 -2.67 12.57
N PHE A 51 8.01 -3.59 11.88
CA PHE A 51 8.32 -5.02 11.93
C PHE A 51 9.75 -5.31 11.44
N LEU A 52 10.18 -4.72 10.32
CA LEU A 52 11.54 -4.89 9.78
C LEU A 52 12.61 -4.37 10.73
N ILE A 53 12.41 -3.19 11.34
CA ILE A 53 13.33 -2.64 12.34
C ILE A 53 13.40 -3.56 13.56
N GLY A 54 12.25 -4.00 14.08
CA GLY A 54 12.17 -4.92 15.21
C GLY A 54 12.86 -6.25 14.93
N ALA A 55 12.58 -6.86 13.77
CA ALA A 55 13.17 -8.12 13.35
C ALA A 55 14.68 -7.99 13.14
N GLY A 56 15.14 -6.92 12.51
CA GLY A 56 16.57 -6.61 12.35
C GLY A 56 17.26 -6.45 13.71
N GLY A 57 16.66 -5.68 14.63
CA GLY A 57 17.14 -5.54 16.01
C GLY A 57 17.20 -6.89 16.74
N HIS A 58 16.18 -7.73 16.59
CA HIS A 58 16.15 -9.08 17.15
C HIS A 58 17.26 -9.97 16.60
N VAL A 59 17.54 -9.91 15.29
CA VAL A 59 18.65 -10.67 14.67
C VAL A 59 20.00 -10.16 15.18
N VAL A 60 20.22 -8.85 15.24
CA VAL A 60 21.49 -8.26 15.72
C VAL A 60 21.76 -8.68 17.17
N LEU A 61 20.75 -8.61 18.03
CA LEU A 61 20.88 -9.01 19.44
C LEU A 61 21.11 -10.51 19.63
N ASN A 62 20.71 -11.32 18.65
CA ASN A 62 20.83 -12.77 18.66
C ASN A 62 21.78 -13.29 17.57
N VAL A 63 22.74 -12.45 17.12
CA VAL A 63 23.59 -12.74 15.95
C VAL A 63 24.37 -14.05 16.06
N ARG A 64 24.80 -14.43 17.27
CA ARG A 64 25.49 -15.71 17.50
C ARG A 64 24.57 -16.91 17.25
N SER A 65 23.34 -16.84 17.77
CA SER A 65 22.33 -17.88 17.56
C SER A 65 21.94 -17.95 16.08
N PHE A 66 21.70 -16.79 15.46
CA PHE A 66 21.40 -16.68 14.04
C PHE A 66 22.50 -17.30 13.17
N ARG A 67 23.77 -16.91 13.37
CA ARG A 67 24.92 -17.49 12.65
C ARG A 67 25.06 -19.00 12.84
N ASN A 68 24.76 -19.53 14.03
CA ASN A 68 24.78 -20.96 14.26
C ASN A 68 23.66 -21.68 13.49
N HIS A 69 22.48 -21.07 13.40
CA HIS A 69 21.38 -21.60 12.60
C HIS A 69 21.75 -21.67 11.11
N LEU A 70 22.47 -20.67 10.59
CA LEU A 70 23.02 -20.66 9.22
C LEU A 70 24.10 -21.71 8.94
N LYS A 71 24.67 -22.34 9.97
CA LYS A 71 25.62 -23.45 9.78
C LYS A 71 24.90 -24.78 9.56
N SER A 72 23.66 -24.90 10.03
CA SER A 72 22.85 -26.10 9.81
C SER A 72 22.36 -26.18 8.37
N LEU A 73 22.25 -27.40 7.83
CA LEU A 73 21.68 -27.64 6.51
C LEU A 73 20.26 -27.06 6.38
N TRP A 74 19.41 -27.35 7.37
CA TRP A 74 18.03 -26.85 7.42
C TRP A 74 17.94 -25.32 7.46
N GLY A 75 18.77 -24.66 8.24
CA GLY A 75 18.79 -23.19 8.29
C GLY A 75 19.21 -22.57 6.96
N ARG A 76 20.18 -23.15 6.25
CA ARG A 76 20.57 -22.70 4.91
C ARG A 76 19.47 -22.94 3.90
N MET A 77 18.89 -24.15 3.88
CA MET A 77 17.82 -24.51 2.96
C MET A 77 16.59 -23.63 3.16
N GLY A 78 16.20 -23.35 4.40
CA GLY A 78 15.05 -22.49 4.70
C GLY A 78 15.23 -21.07 4.16
N ILE A 79 16.40 -20.46 4.37
CA ILE A 79 16.69 -19.11 3.85
C ILE A 79 16.83 -19.11 2.34
N ALA A 80 17.50 -20.12 1.76
CA ALA A 80 17.63 -20.24 0.32
C ALA A 80 16.26 -20.40 -0.36
N ALA A 81 15.39 -21.25 0.19
CA ALA A 81 14.03 -21.44 -0.29
C ALA A 81 13.19 -20.16 -0.15
N GLY A 82 13.26 -19.49 1.01
CA GLY A 82 12.58 -18.22 1.23
C GLY A 82 13.03 -17.14 0.24
N ALA A 83 14.34 -16.98 0.06
CA ALA A 83 14.91 -16.03 -0.91
C ALA A 83 14.51 -16.37 -2.34
N ALA A 84 14.54 -17.65 -2.72
CA ALA A 84 14.11 -18.11 -4.03
C ALA A 84 12.62 -17.82 -4.27
N LEU A 85 11.75 -18.08 -3.28
CA LEU A 85 10.32 -17.75 -3.35
C LEU A 85 10.09 -16.24 -3.46
N THR A 86 10.82 -15.43 -2.69
CA THR A 86 10.75 -13.96 -2.79
C THR A 86 11.15 -13.49 -4.18
N ILE A 87 12.27 -13.99 -4.73
CA ILE A 87 12.72 -13.65 -6.08
C ILE A 87 11.68 -14.09 -7.11
N ALA A 88 11.17 -15.32 -6.99
CA ALA A 88 10.13 -15.84 -7.88
C ALA A 88 8.86 -14.97 -7.85
N ALA A 89 8.47 -14.45 -6.68
CA ALA A 89 7.30 -13.58 -6.52
C ALA A 89 7.44 -12.20 -7.17
N LEU A 90 8.64 -11.77 -7.56
CA LEU A 90 8.85 -10.52 -8.30
C LEU A 90 8.44 -10.64 -9.77
N PHE A 91 8.24 -11.85 -10.28
CA PHE A 91 7.80 -12.11 -11.64
C PHE A 91 6.32 -12.46 -11.65
N SER A 92 5.59 -12.01 -12.68
CA SER A 92 4.17 -12.32 -12.82
C SER A 92 3.91 -13.66 -13.51
N TRP A 93 4.94 -14.31 -14.05
CA TRP A 93 4.84 -15.61 -14.74
C TRP A 93 3.78 -15.62 -15.86
N GLY A 94 3.69 -14.51 -16.61
CA GLY A 94 2.72 -14.33 -17.68
C GLY A 94 1.29 -14.08 -17.19
N GLN A 95 1.06 -14.04 -15.87
CA GLN A 95 -0.22 -13.64 -15.30
C GLN A 95 -0.33 -12.12 -15.29
N ILE A 96 -1.54 -11.63 -15.56
CA ILE A 96 -1.85 -10.22 -15.41
C ILE A 96 -2.37 -10.01 -13.99
N THR A 97 -1.68 -9.20 -13.21
CA THR A 97 -2.07 -8.91 -11.82
C THR A 97 -3.09 -7.78 -11.74
N GLY A 98 -3.87 -7.75 -10.65
CA GLY A 98 -4.80 -6.66 -10.37
C GLY A 98 -4.17 -5.26 -10.51
N PRO A 99 -3.03 -4.96 -9.86
CA PRO A 99 -2.35 -3.66 -10.01
C PRO A 99 -1.94 -3.33 -11.45
N GLN A 100 -1.54 -4.33 -12.25
CA GLN A 100 -1.17 -4.13 -13.66
C GLN A 100 -2.37 -3.74 -14.54
N ILE A 101 -3.58 -4.19 -14.19
CA ILE A 101 -4.82 -3.81 -14.88
C ILE A 101 -5.34 -2.46 -14.34
N LYS A 102 -5.33 -2.27 -13.02
CA LYS A 102 -5.92 -1.09 -12.38
C LYS A 102 -5.21 0.20 -12.81
N ARG A 103 -3.87 0.22 -12.88
CA ARG A 103 -3.09 1.42 -13.24
C ARG A 103 -3.44 2.05 -14.59
N PRO A 104 -3.43 1.31 -15.73
CA PRO A 104 -3.78 1.90 -17.01
C PRO A 104 -5.27 2.30 -17.10
N ILE A 105 -6.16 1.58 -16.40
CA ILE A 105 -7.58 1.97 -16.31
C ILE A 105 -7.69 3.30 -15.56
N GLU A 106 -7.08 3.41 -14.39
CA GLU A 106 -7.06 4.62 -13.59
C GLU A 106 -6.47 5.81 -14.37
N ALA A 107 -5.33 5.62 -15.03
CA ALA A 107 -4.74 6.63 -15.89
C ALA A 107 -5.67 7.07 -17.03
N ALA A 108 -6.36 6.13 -17.67
CA ALA A 108 -7.34 6.45 -18.70
C ALA A 108 -8.55 7.22 -18.14
N LEU A 109 -8.99 6.91 -16.91
CA LEU A 109 -10.06 7.66 -16.24
C LEU A 109 -9.62 9.07 -15.83
N VAL A 110 -8.38 9.24 -15.39
CA VAL A 110 -7.80 10.53 -15.03
C VAL A 110 -7.71 11.48 -16.24
N GLU A 111 -7.36 10.94 -17.41
CA GLU A 111 -7.22 11.71 -18.65
C GLU A 111 -8.55 11.84 -19.43
N ALA A 112 -9.60 11.09 -19.06
CA ALA A 112 -10.88 11.16 -19.74
C ALA A 112 -11.64 12.47 -19.44
N PRO A 113 -12.33 13.06 -20.43
CA PRO A 113 -13.14 14.25 -20.21
C PRO A 113 -14.34 13.93 -19.31
N ILE A 114 -14.81 14.91 -18.53
CA ILE A 114 -15.98 14.77 -17.63
C ILE A 114 -17.18 14.20 -18.38
N ALA A 115 -17.44 14.61 -19.62
CA ALA A 115 -18.56 14.07 -20.40
C ALA A 115 -18.47 12.55 -20.61
N ALA A 116 -17.25 12.01 -20.80
CA ALA A 116 -17.05 10.57 -20.91
C ALA A 116 -17.19 9.87 -19.55
N LEU A 117 -16.70 10.48 -18.47
CA LEU A 117 -16.87 9.96 -17.10
C LEU A 117 -18.34 9.97 -16.66
N ALA A 118 -19.11 10.97 -17.09
CA ALA A 118 -20.56 11.03 -16.90
C ALA A 118 -21.24 9.86 -17.60
N ALA A 119 -20.86 9.56 -18.85
CA ALA A 119 -21.38 8.40 -19.56
C ALA A 119 -21.03 7.07 -18.86
N VAL A 120 -19.79 6.90 -18.37
CA VAL A 120 -19.35 5.71 -17.62
C VAL A 120 -20.18 5.52 -16.33
N THR A 121 -20.47 6.61 -15.63
CA THR A 121 -21.29 6.59 -14.40
C THR A 121 -22.79 6.62 -14.64
N ARG A 122 -23.22 6.69 -15.92
CA ARG A 122 -24.62 6.80 -16.37
C ARG A 122 -25.34 8.06 -15.87
N ASN A 123 -24.63 9.18 -15.87
CA ASN A 123 -25.15 10.52 -15.54
C ASN A 123 -25.06 11.46 -16.74
N ALA A 124 -25.79 12.58 -16.67
CA ALA A 124 -25.58 13.70 -17.59
C ALA A 124 -24.27 14.44 -17.21
N PRO A 125 -23.53 15.02 -18.18
CA PRO A 125 -22.31 15.79 -17.90
C PRO A 125 -22.53 16.89 -16.85
N ASP A 126 -23.63 17.63 -16.97
CA ASP A 126 -23.99 18.73 -16.06
C ASP A 126 -24.11 18.25 -14.61
N THR A 127 -24.56 17.01 -14.36
CA THR A 127 -24.67 16.44 -13.01
C THR A 127 -23.31 16.33 -12.31
N LEU A 128 -22.25 15.96 -13.06
CA LEU A 128 -20.91 15.89 -12.49
C LEU A 128 -20.29 17.28 -12.33
N ILE A 129 -20.54 18.19 -13.28
CA ILE A 129 -20.08 19.58 -13.21
C ILE A 129 -20.67 20.27 -11.99
N ASP A 130 -21.99 20.17 -11.79
CA ASP A 130 -22.69 20.76 -10.64
C ASP A 130 -22.18 20.20 -9.32
N ARG A 131 -21.83 18.91 -9.27
CA ARG A 131 -21.26 18.29 -8.07
C ARG A 131 -19.88 18.83 -7.75
N LEU A 132 -19.01 18.93 -8.74
CA LEU A 132 -17.68 19.53 -8.57
C LEU A 132 -17.81 20.99 -8.14
N ALA A 133 -18.71 21.75 -8.77
CA ALA A 133 -19.00 23.13 -8.40
C ALA A 133 -19.52 23.26 -6.96
N GLY A 134 -20.35 22.32 -6.48
CA GLY A 134 -20.81 22.23 -5.10
C GLY A 134 -19.67 22.03 -4.07
N GLN A 135 -18.51 21.54 -4.50
CA GLN A 135 -17.29 21.43 -3.69
C GLN A 135 -16.31 22.60 -3.92
N GLY A 136 -16.72 23.63 -4.66
CA GLY A 136 -15.88 24.79 -5.02
C GLY A 136 -14.88 24.49 -6.15
N ILE A 137 -15.11 23.44 -6.94
CA ILE A 137 -14.21 23.00 -8.01
C ILE A 137 -14.85 23.33 -9.36
N ALA A 138 -14.27 24.29 -10.08
CA ALA A 138 -14.75 24.68 -11.40
C ALA A 138 -14.32 23.68 -12.48
N ALA A 139 -15.27 23.21 -13.28
CA ALA A 139 -15.04 22.26 -14.36
C ALA A 139 -16.03 22.44 -15.51
N ASP A 140 -15.64 22.01 -16.71
CA ASP A 140 -16.44 21.93 -17.92
C ASP A 140 -16.46 20.48 -18.43
N GLY A 141 -17.43 20.11 -19.27
CA GLY A 141 -17.60 18.75 -19.81
C GLY A 141 -16.40 18.26 -20.63
N GLY A 142 -15.61 19.17 -21.20
CA GLY A 142 -14.37 18.88 -21.93
C GLY A 142 -13.13 18.72 -21.05
N ASP A 143 -13.17 19.13 -19.78
CA ASP A 143 -12.02 19.03 -18.88
C ASP A 143 -11.77 17.57 -18.47
N SER A 144 -10.49 17.19 -18.36
CA SER A 144 -10.10 15.94 -17.71
C SER A 144 -9.97 16.11 -16.19
N ILE A 145 -9.96 14.99 -15.44
CA ILE A 145 -9.65 15.02 -14.00
C ILE A 145 -8.27 15.61 -13.75
N ARG A 146 -7.31 15.29 -14.63
CA ARG A 146 -5.96 15.81 -14.54
C ARG A 146 -5.90 17.34 -14.67
N ASP A 147 -6.61 17.90 -15.64
CA ASP A 147 -6.67 19.35 -15.84
C ASP A 147 -7.26 20.04 -14.61
N ILE A 148 -8.33 19.45 -14.07
CA ILE A 148 -9.00 19.96 -12.86
C ILE A 148 -8.08 19.87 -11.64
N ALA A 149 -7.36 18.76 -11.47
CA ALA A 149 -6.39 18.59 -10.39
C ALA A 149 -5.29 19.66 -10.44
N LEU A 150 -4.72 19.89 -11.62
CA LEU A 150 -3.69 20.91 -11.83
C LEU A 150 -4.18 22.34 -11.53
N ARG A 151 -5.43 22.67 -11.90
CA ARG A 151 -6.01 24.01 -11.66
C ARG A 151 -6.47 24.22 -10.23
N SER A 152 -7.05 23.20 -9.59
CA SER A 152 -7.68 23.29 -8.27
C SER A 152 -6.74 22.95 -7.11
N GLY A 153 -5.64 22.23 -7.38
CA GLY A 153 -4.75 21.67 -6.35
C GLY A 153 -5.35 20.49 -5.57
N VAL A 154 -6.52 19.99 -5.98
CA VAL A 154 -7.17 18.82 -5.38
C VAL A 154 -6.57 17.55 -5.96
N ASP A 155 -6.36 16.54 -5.11
CA ASP A 155 -5.82 15.23 -5.51
C ASP A 155 -6.73 14.51 -6.52
N GLU A 156 -6.13 13.88 -7.52
CA GLU A 156 -6.84 13.15 -8.59
C GLU A 156 -7.75 12.06 -8.02
N ASN A 157 -7.32 11.33 -6.98
CA ASN A 157 -8.16 10.27 -6.38
C ASN A 157 -9.39 10.85 -5.70
N ARG A 158 -9.28 12.04 -5.11
CA ARG A 158 -10.44 12.72 -4.49
C ARG A 158 -11.44 13.20 -5.54
N LEU A 159 -10.94 13.69 -6.68
CA LEU A 159 -11.78 14.08 -7.81
C LEU A 159 -12.48 12.86 -8.44
N LEU A 160 -11.74 11.79 -8.71
CA LEU A 160 -12.31 10.51 -9.14
C LEU A 160 -13.32 9.98 -8.12
N ALA A 161 -13.03 10.11 -6.83
CA ALA A 161 -13.97 9.68 -5.81
C ALA A 161 -15.30 10.46 -5.88
N THR A 162 -15.26 11.76 -6.13
CA THR A 162 -16.45 12.61 -6.31
C THR A 162 -17.27 12.20 -7.54
N VAL A 163 -16.60 11.72 -8.59
CA VAL A 163 -17.24 11.24 -9.82
C VAL A 163 -17.87 9.85 -9.62
N PHE A 164 -17.13 8.90 -9.05
CA PHE A 164 -17.50 7.48 -9.01
C PHE A 164 -18.26 7.06 -7.75
N PHE A 165 -17.97 7.68 -6.61
CA PHE A 165 -18.71 7.47 -5.38
C PHE A 165 -19.76 8.57 -5.30
N LEU A 166 -20.94 8.23 -5.81
CA LEU A 166 -22.20 8.89 -5.44
C LEU A 166 -22.31 8.78 -3.92
N ASP A 167 -22.58 9.90 -3.25
CA ASP A 167 -22.70 9.99 -1.78
C ASP A 167 -23.33 8.73 -1.15
#